data_AF-A0A852K726-F1
#
_entry.id   AF-A0A852K726-F1
#
_cell.length_a   1.000
_cell.length_b   1.000
_cell.length_c   1.000
_cell.angle_alpha   90.00
_cell.angle_beta   90.00
_cell.angle_gamma   90.00
#
_symmetry.space_group_name_H-M   'P 1'
#
loop_
_entity.id
_entity.type
_entity.pdbx_description
1 polymer ?
#
loop_
_entity_poly.entity_id
_entity_poly.type
_entity_poly.pdbx_seq_one_letter_code
_entity_poly.pdbx_strand_id
1 'polypeptide(L)'
;HPSYYYRNSIQQLELPQRKAALIVPAFETLHYRLTFPKSKAELLSMLDMGSLYTFRYHVWPKGHAPTDYAKWRTATVPYRVAWQPDFEPYVVVRRDCPRYDQRFVGFGWNKVSHIMELD
;
A
#
# COMPACT_ATOMS: atom_id res chain seq x y z
N HIS A 1 -13.79 -4.43 -10.80
CA HIS A 1 -13.01 -3.31 -11.39
C HIS A 1 -12.33 -2.50 -10.29
N PRO A 2 -11.05 -2.75 -10.00
CA PRO A 2 -10.30 -2.11 -8.90
C PRO A 2 -10.27 -0.58 -8.98
N SER A 3 -10.27 -0.04 -10.20
CA SER A 3 -10.21 1.39 -10.49
C SER A 3 -11.38 2.21 -9.92
N TYR A 4 -12.56 1.61 -9.74
CA TYR A 4 -13.73 2.29 -9.20
C TYR A 4 -13.60 2.55 -7.69
N TYR A 5 -13.15 1.54 -6.94
CA TYR A 5 -12.93 1.66 -5.49
C TYR A 5 -11.89 2.73 -5.16
N TYR A 6 -10.76 2.74 -5.86
CA TYR A 6 -9.72 3.75 -5.65
C TYR A 6 -10.22 5.16 -5.94
N ARG A 7 -11.04 5.36 -6.98
CA ARG A 7 -11.60 6.68 -7.31
C ARG A 7 -12.57 7.21 -6.24
N ASN A 8 -13.48 6.37 -5.75
CA ASN A 8 -14.42 6.77 -4.72
C ASN A 8 -13.70 7.10 -3.39
N SER A 9 -12.69 6.29 -3.01
CA SER A 9 -11.90 6.57 -1.81
C SER A 9 -11.11 7.88 -1.91
N ILE A 10 -10.63 8.26 -3.10
CA ILE A 10 -9.94 9.54 -3.32
C ILE A 10 -10.90 10.74 -3.15
N GLN A 11 -12.13 10.62 -3.63
CA GLN A 11 -13.14 11.68 -3.50
C GLN A 11 -13.62 11.83 -2.06
N GLN A 12 -13.85 10.71 -1.36
CA GLN A 12 -14.40 10.68 -0.01
C GLN A 12 -13.42 11.17 1.07
N LEU A 13 -12.12 11.16 0.78
CA LEU A 13 -11.06 11.60 1.70
C LEU A 13 -10.72 13.10 1.61
N GLU A 14 -11.44 13.89 0.79
CA GLU A 14 -11.12 15.30 0.53
C GLU A 14 -9.63 15.54 0.21
N LEU A 15 -9.03 14.60 -0.52
CA LEU A 15 -7.71 14.75 -1.12
C LEU A 15 -7.58 15.85 -2.21
N PRO A 16 -8.63 16.58 -2.66
CA PRO A 16 -8.45 17.73 -3.54
C PRO A 16 -7.46 18.78 -3.04
N GLN A 17 -7.40 19.01 -1.71
CA GLN A 17 -6.58 20.08 -1.12
C GLN A 17 -5.36 19.60 -0.33
N ARG A 18 -5.24 18.30 -0.02
CA ARG A 18 -4.12 17.73 0.77
C ARG A 18 -3.28 16.79 -0.09
N LYS A 19 -1.97 17.00 -0.12
CA LYS A 19 -1.00 16.02 -0.66
C LYS A 19 -1.13 14.74 0.15
N ALA A 20 -1.70 13.69 -0.42
CA ALA A 20 -1.80 12.38 0.23
C ALA A 20 -1.54 11.25 -0.77
N ALA A 21 -0.92 10.21 -0.26
CA ALA A 21 -0.72 8.95 -0.96
C ALA A 21 -1.55 7.86 -0.29
N LEU A 22 -2.21 7.03 -1.10
CA LEU A 22 -2.90 5.84 -0.64
C LEU A 22 -1.93 4.68 -0.65
N ILE A 23 -1.68 4.07 0.50
CA ILE A 23 -0.91 2.82 0.58
C ILE A 23 -1.81 1.67 0.13
N VAL A 24 -1.28 0.83 -0.76
CA VAL A 24 -1.92 -0.40 -1.22
C VAL A 24 -1.21 -1.58 -0.53
N PRO A 25 -1.91 -2.34 0.33
CA PRO A 25 -1.34 -3.54 0.93
C PRO A 25 -0.99 -4.56 -0.16
N ALA A 26 0.23 -5.10 -0.04
CA ALA A 26 0.75 -6.09 -0.98
C ALA A 26 0.78 -7.48 -0.35
N PHE A 27 0.55 -8.48 -1.19
CA PHE A 27 0.50 -9.89 -0.84
C PHE A 27 1.28 -10.70 -1.88
N GLU A 28 1.79 -11.87 -1.47
CA GLU A 28 2.53 -12.78 -2.32
C GLU A 28 2.02 -14.22 -2.17
N THR A 29 2.34 -15.06 -3.15
CA THR A 29 2.13 -16.50 -3.08
C THR A 29 3.40 -17.22 -3.52
N LEU A 30 3.62 -18.41 -2.98
CA LEU A 30 4.69 -19.31 -3.43
C LEU A 30 4.20 -20.26 -4.53
N HIS A 31 2.89 -20.26 -4.83
CA HIS A 31 2.31 -21.13 -5.85
C HIS A 31 2.39 -20.48 -7.24
N TYR A 32 2.92 -21.23 -8.21
CA TYR A 32 3.06 -20.76 -9.59
C TYR A 32 1.71 -20.55 -10.31
N ARG A 33 0.68 -21.32 -9.94
CA ARG A 33 -0.68 -21.17 -10.46
C ARG A 33 -1.54 -20.53 -9.38
N LEU A 34 -1.95 -19.29 -9.62
CA LEU A 34 -2.80 -18.53 -8.72
C LEU A 34 -4.08 -18.11 -9.44
N THR A 35 -5.22 -18.44 -8.86
CA THR A 35 -6.46 -17.73 -9.15
C THR A 35 -6.49 -16.46 -8.29
N PHE A 36 -6.52 -15.29 -8.92
CA PHE A 36 -6.50 -14.03 -8.18
C PHE A 36 -7.81 -13.80 -7.43
N PRO A 37 -7.75 -13.38 -6.15
CA PRO A 37 -8.95 -13.05 -5.41
C PRO A 37 -9.67 -11.87 -6.06
N LYS A 38 -10.98 -11.97 -6.23
CA LYS A 38 -11.83 -10.94 -6.83
C LYS A 38 -12.42 -9.98 -5.81
N SER A 39 -12.29 -10.30 -4.52
CA SER A 39 -12.79 -9.49 -3.41
C SER A 39 -11.83 -9.53 -2.21
N LYS A 40 -11.98 -8.56 -1.31
CA LYS A 40 -11.24 -8.55 -0.04
C LYS A 40 -11.55 -9.79 0.80
N ALA A 41 -12.81 -10.22 0.86
CA ALA A 41 -13.21 -11.41 1.61
C ALA A 41 -12.51 -12.68 1.09
N GLU A 42 -12.44 -12.85 -0.24
CA GLU A 42 -11.72 -13.97 -0.86
C GLU A 42 -10.21 -13.91 -0.56
N LEU A 43 -9.61 -12.72 -0.65
CA LEU A 43 -8.21 -12.52 -0.29
C LEU A 43 -7.93 -12.89 1.17
N LEU A 44 -8.79 -12.48 2.10
CA LEU A 44 -8.68 -12.82 3.53
C LEU A 44 -8.79 -14.33 3.75
N SER A 45 -9.73 -15.01 3.08
CA SER A 45 -9.85 -16.47 3.13
C SER A 45 -8.55 -17.15 2.65
N MET A 46 -7.95 -16.67 1.56
CA MET A 46 -6.68 -17.20 1.05
C MET A 46 -5.49 -16.96 2.00
N LEU A 47 -5.48 -15.84 2.73
CA LEU A 47 -4.50 -15.60 3.80
C LEU A 47 -4.68 -16.59 4.95
N ASP A 48 -5.92 -16.83 5.37
CA ASP A 48 -6.24 -17.68 6.51
C ASP A 48 -5.96 -19.17 6.20
N MET A 49 -6.12 -19.56 4.94
CA MET A 49 -5.72 -20.88 4.44
C MET A 49 -4.21 -21.01 4.16
N GLY A 50 -3.40 -19.96 4.35
CA GLY A 50 -1.96 -19.98 4.08
C GLY A 50 -1.59 -20.09 2.59
N SER A 51 -2.51 -19.77 1.69
CA SER A 51 -2.28 -19.75 0.23
C SER A 51 -1.69 -18.41 -0.25
N LEU A 52 -1.93 -17.35 0.51
CA LEU A 52 -1.30 -16.04 0.37
C LEU A 52 -0.54 -15.68 1.64
N TYR A 53 0.42 -14.80 1.47
CA TYR A 53 1.20 -14.19 2.54
C TYR A 53 1.26 -12.68 2.36
N THR A 54 1.56 -11.94 3.43
CA THR A 54 1.93 -10.53 3.29
C THR A 54 3.26 -10.44 2.54
N PHE A 55 3.41 -9.40 1.71
CA PHE A 55 4.54 -9.32 0.79
C PHE A 55 5.88 -9.31 1.53
N ARG A 56 6.82 -10.15 1.08
CA ARG A 56 8.18 -10.30 1.62
C ARG A 56 8.23 -10.55 3.12
N TYR A 57 7.19 -11.10 3.73
CA TYR A 57 7.11 -11.32 5.18
C TYR A 57 8.28 -12.13 5.75
N HIS A 58 8.85 -13.02 4.94
CA HIS A 58 9.95 -13.92 5.30
C HIS A 58 11.36 -13.35 5.03
N VAL A 59 11.47 -12.30 4.20
CA VAL A 59 12.76 -11.70 3.81
C VAL A 59 12.95 -10.32 4.42
N TRP A 60 11.90 -9.50 4.39
CA TRP A 60 11.95 -8.11 4.80
C TRP A 60 10.62 -7.62 5.36
N PRO A 61 10.18 -8.16 6.52
CA PRO A 61 8.91 -7.77 7.14
C PRO A 61 8.84 -6.28 7.47
N LYS A 62 9.96 -5.64 7.84
CA LYS A 62 10.02 -4.19 8.12
C LYS A 62 9.61 -3.33 6.92
N GLY A 63 9.90 -3.81 5.70
CA GLY A 63 9.56 -3.15 4.43
C GLY A 63 8.09 -2.80 4.26
N HIS A 64 7.20 -3.55 4.90
CA HIS A 64 5.75 -3.39 4.75
C HIS A 64 4.98 -3.35 6.08
N ALA A 65 5.64 -3.62 7.21
CA ALA A 65 4.99 -3.70 8.53
C ALA A 65 4.11 -2.48 8.87
N PRO A 66 4.49 -1.22 8.59
CA PRO A 66 3.65 -0.06 8.88
C PRO A 66 2.31 -0.01 8.14
N THR A 67 2.11 -0.82 7.10
CA THR A 67 0.77 -1.03 6.49
C THR A 67 -0.25 -1.49 7.54
N ASP A 68 0.19 -2.11 8.63
CA ASP A 68 -0.66 -2.68 9.69
C ASP A 68 -1.71 -3.62 9.10
N TYR A 69 -1.24 -4.79 8.67
CA TYR A 69 -2.11 -5.79 8.05
C TYR A 69 -3.21 -6.27 8.99
N ALA A 70 -2.98 -6.30 10.31
CA ALA A 70 -4.02 -6.68 11.28
C ALA A 70 -5.19 -5.69 11.25
N LYS A 71 -4.91 -4.39 11.30
CA LYS A 71 -5.92 -3.35 11.15
C LYS A 71 -6.52 -3.33 9.75
N TRP A 72 -5.70 -3.54 8.71
CA TRP A 72 -6.19 -3.57 7.34
C TRP A 72 -7.28 -4.62 7.14
N ARG A 73 -7.13 -5.81 7.72
CA ARG A 73 -8.08 -6.93 7.53
C ARG A 73 -9.52 -6.52 7.88
N THR A 74 -9.72 -5.77 8.96
CA THR A 74 -11.05 -5.34 9.44
C THR A 74 -11.47 -3.96 8.94
N ALA A 75 -10.54 -3.13 8.45
CA ALA A 75 -10.85 -1.78 7.98
C ALA A 75 -11.82 -1.78 6.79
N THR A 76 -12.92 -1.03 6.91
CA THR A 76 -13.88 -0.76 5.82
C THR A 76 -13.67 0.62 5.20
N VAL A 77 -12.88 1.47 5.84
CA VAL A 77 -12.49 2.81 5.39
C VAL A 77 -10.96 2.97 5.45
N PRO A 78 -10.38 3.88 4.65
CA PRO A 78 -8.96 4.19 4.75
C PRO A 78 -8.56 4.68 6.14
N TYR A 79 -7.33 4.40 6.57
CA TYR A 79 -6.77 4.85 7.83
C TYR A 79 -5.37 5.43 7.64
N ARG A 80 -4.95 6.26 8.60
CA ARG A 80 -3.61 6.83 8.61
C ARG A 80 -2.58 5.78 9.01
N VAL A 81 -1.48 5.75 8.27
CA VAL A 81 -0.28 4.97 8.56
C VAL A 81 0.82 5.96 8.91
N ALA A 82 1.46 5.76 10.07
CA ALA A 82 2.68 6.46 10.40
C ALA A 82 3.84 5.81 9.64
N TRP A 83 4.63 6.60 8.92
CA TRP A 83 5.82 6.10 8.28
C TRP A 83 6.87 5.69 9.32
N GLN A 84 7.67 4.69 8.97
CA GLN A 84 8.77 4.21 9.80
C GLN A 84 10.00 3.96 8.91
N PRO A 85 11.22 4.01 9.46
CA PRO A 85 12.42 3.61 8.74
C PRO A 85 12.24 2.25 8.06
N ASP A 86 12.83 2.11 6.87
CA ASP A 86 12.73 0.93 5.99
C ASP A 86 11.36 0.67 5.36
N PHE A 87 10.34 1.51 5.59
CA PHE A 87 9.01 1.29 4.99
C PHE A 87 8.97 1.67 3.51
N GLU A 88 8.81 0.68 2.62
CA GLU A 88 8.71 0.83 1.16
C GLU A 88 7.32 0.37 0.63
N PRO A 89 6.24 1.14 0.88
CA PRO A 89 4.90 0.76 0.43
C PRO A 89 4.73 0.87 -1.08
N TYR A 90 3.79 0.11 -1.63
CA TYR A 90 3.16 0.47 -2.90
C TYR A 90 2.13 1.58 -2.65
N VAL A 91 2.22 2.67 -3.41
CA VAL A 91 1.34 3.82 -3.23
C VAL A 91 0.62 4.19 -4.52
N VAL A 92 -0.59 4.72 -4.37
CA VAL A 92 -1.37 5.38 -5.41
C VAL A 92 -1.50 6.86 -5.05
N VAL A 93 -1.10 7.73 -5.97
CA VAL A 93 -1.16 9.20 -5.82
C VAL A 93 -2.01 9.81 -6.93
N ARG A 94 -2.52 11.02 -6.73
CA ARG A 94 -3.21 11.76 -7.79
C ARG A 94 -2.20 12.19 -8.87
N ARG A 95 -2.69 12.26 -10.12
CA ARG A 95 -1.86 12.53 -11.31
C ARG A 95 -1.30 13.95 -11.38
N ASP A 96 -1.95 14.89 -10.69
CA ASP A 96 -1.60 16.31 -10.60
C ASP A 96 -0.65 16.63 -9.43
N CYS A 97 -0.19 15.62 -8.70
CA CYS A 97 0.90 15.77 -7.73
C CYS A 97 2.21 16.15 -8.47
N PRO A 98 3.05 17.06 -7.93
CA PRO A 98 4.32 17.43 -8.53
C PRO A 98 5.17 16.19 -8.86
N ARG A 99 5.79 16.19 -10.05
CA ARG A 99 6.66 15.09 -10.47
C ARG A 99 7.95 15.08 -9.64
N TYR A 100 8.43 13.87 -9.37
CA TYR A 100 9.60 13.50 -8.57
C TYR A 100 10.86 14.36 -8.86
N ASP A 101 11.55 14.78 -7.81
CA ASP A 101 12.88 15.42 -7.91
C ASP A 101 13.97 14.36 -8.08
N GLN A 102 14.62 14.36 -9.23
CA GLN A 102 15.62 13.35 -9.64
C GLN A 102 16.96 13.46 -8.91
N ARG A 103 17.13 14.33 -7.91
CA ARG A 103 18.38 14.43 -7.13
C ARG A 103 18.58 13.31 -6.11
N PHE A 104 17.56 12.47 -5.86
CA PHE A 104 17.59 11.38 -4.89
C PHE A 104 17.63 10.00 -5.56
N VAL A 105 18.72 9.70 -6.28
CA VAL A 105 18.90 8.42 -6.99
C VAL A 105 19.98 7.59 -6.29
N GLY A 106 19.56 6.52 -5.62
CA GLY A 106 20.42 5.48 -5.04
C GLY A 106 19.57 4.35 -4.46
N PHE A 107 19.96 3.09 -4.73
CA PHE A 107 19.39 1.82 -4.26
C PHE A 107 18.33 1.89 -3.12
N GLY A 108 17.11 1.42 -3.38
CA GLY A 108 16.02 1.35 -2.38
C GLY A 108 15.18 2.63 -2.20
N TRP A 109 15.58 3.75 -2.82
CA TRP A 109 14.92 5.04 -2.57
C TRP A 109 13.93 5.53 -3.64
N ASN A 110 13.28 4.64 -4.40
CA ASN A 110 12.28 5.08 -5.40
C ASN A 110 10.85 5.25 -4.86
N LYS A 111 10.61 5.03 -3.55
CA LYS A 111 9.27 5.16 -2.94
C LYS A 111 9.21 5.84 -1.57
N VAL A 112 10.34 6.37 -1.06
CA VAL A 112 10.43 6.83 0.34
C VAL A 112 11.10 8.20 0.46
N SER A 113 10.65 9.17 -0.34
CA SER A 113 11.06 10.57 -0.18
C SER A 113 9.88 11.55 -0.09
N HIS A 114 8.67 11.07 0.21
CA HIS A 114 7.49 11.93 0.36
C HIS A 114 6.94 12.04 1.78
N ILE A 115 7.75 11.71 2.81
CA ILE A 115 7.27 11.76 4.21
C ILE A 115 8.14 12.66 5.11
N MET A 116 9.04 13.49 4.55
CA MET A 116 9.80 14.47 5.34
C MET A 116 9.89 15.85 4.69
N GLU A 117 8.76 16.44 4.32
CA GLU A 117 8.75 17.90 4.07
C GLU A 117 7.39 18.54 4.35
N LEU A 118 6.81 18.26 5.53
CA LEU A 118 5.69 19.01 6.08
C LEU A 118 5.73 18.90 7.62
N ASP A 119 6.61 19.69 8.24
CA ASP A 119 6.19 20.47 9.42
C ASP A 119 5.27 21.61 8.91
#